data_AF-A0A3C1BDU7-F1
#
_entry.id   AF-A0A3C1BDU7-F1
#
_cell.length_a   1.000
_cell.length_b   1.000
_cell.length_c   1.000
_cell.angle_alpha   90.00
_cell.angle_beta   90.00
_cell.angle_gamma   90.00
#
_symmetry.space_group_name_H-M   'P 1'
#
loop_
_entity.id
_entity.type
_entity.pdbx_description
1 polymer ?
#
loop_
_entity_poly.entity_id
_entity_poly.type
_entity_poly.pdbx_seq_one_letter_code
_entity_poly.pdbx_strand_id
1 'polypeptide(L)'
;MAEVGNLTKEEKAMYDSNLKAKWDYENSIAYAKEIAEEEGLKKGMEKGEYKKALDIALEMKKDGLPIAQISKFTKLSVQEIEKL
;
A
#
# COMPACT_ATOMS: atom_id res chain seq x y z
N MET A 1 -1.46 -54.01 -11.78
CA MET A 1 -0.62 -52.86 -11.37
C MET A 1 0.24 -52.50 -12.57
N ALA A 2 -0.33 -51.75 -13.52
CA ALA A 2 0.40 -51.31 -14.70
C ALA A 2 0.87 -49.87 -14.48
N GLU A 3 2.19 -49.71 -14.55
CA GLU A 3 2.89 -48.53 -15.08
C GLU A 3 2.75 -47.20 -14.34
N VAL A 4 3.21 -47.15 -13.09
CA VAL A 4 3.65 -45.88 -12.45
C VAL A 4 5.16 -45.68 -12.62
N GLY A 5 5.74 -46.22 -13.70
CA GLY A 5 7.19 -46.29 -13.94
C GLY A 5 7.69 -45.51 -15.15
N ASN A 6 6.84 -45.15 -16.11
CA ASN A 6 7.26 -44.64 -17.42
C ASN A 6 6.56 -43.33 -17.79
N LEU A 7 6.66 -42.29 -16.96
CA LEU A 7 6.59 -40.96 -17.53
C LEU A 7 7.84 -40.79 -18.39
N THR A 8 7.65 -40.56 -19.69
CA THR A 8 8.72 -40.23 -20.63
C THR A 8 9.49 -39.00 -20.11
N LYS A 9 10.76 -38.84 -20.51
CA LYS A 9 11.56 -37.67 -20.11
C LYS A 9 10.84 -36.35 -20.45
N GLU A 10 10.07 -36.35 -21.53
CA GLU A 10 9.25 -35.21 -21.96
C GLU A 10 8.06 -34.94 -21.02
N GLU A 11 7.33 -35.97 -20.58
CA GLU A 11 6.20 -35.78 -19.65
C GLU A 11 6.67 -35.28 -18.27
N LYS A 12 7.82 -35.76 -17.77
CA LYS A 12 8.42 -35.21 -16.55
C LYS A 12 8.87 -33.77 -16.73
N ALA A 13 9.53 -33.45 -17.85
CA ALA A 13 9.94 -32.08 -18.15
C ALA A 13 8.75 -31.12 -18.28
N MET A 14 7.64 -31.56 -18.89
CA MET A 14 6.41 -30.77 -18.96
C MET A 14 5.78 -30.57 -17.58
N TYR A 15 5.73 -31.62 -16.74
CA TYR A 15 5.23 -31.51 -15.37
C TYR A 15 6.05 -30.51 -14.55
N ASP A 16 7.38 -30.62 -14.58
CA ASP A 16 8.29 -29.72 -13.87
C ASP A 16 8.17 -28.28 -14.39
N SER A 17 8.03 -28.09 -15.71
CA SER A 17 7.83 -26.78 -16.32
C SER A 17 6.51 -26.13 -15.87
N ASN A 18 5.42 -26.90 -15.83
CA ASN A 18 4.12 -26.41 -15.37
C ASN A 18 4.16 -26.05 -13.87
N LEU A 19 4.83 -26.88 -13.06
CA LEU A 19 5.00 -26.61 -11.64
C LEU A 19 5.81 -25.33 -11.41
N LYS A 20 6.89 -25.15 -12.16
CA LYS A 20 7.70 -23.92 -12.10
C LYS A 20 6.88 -22.68 -12.51
N ALA A 21 6.13 -22.76 -13.60
CA ALA A 21 5.30 -21.65 -14.06
C ALA A 21 4.23 -21.27 -13.01
N LYS A 22 3.66 -22.26 -12.32
CA LYS A 22 2.73 -22.03 -11.21
C LYS A 22 3.40 -21.31 -10.05
N TRP A 23 4.59 -21.73 -9.64
CA TRP A 23 5.33 -21.06 -8.56
C TRP A 23 5.76 -19.65 -8.93
N ASP A 24 6.24 -19.44 -10.16
CA ASP A 24 6.61 -18.10 -10.64
C ASP A 24 5.37 -17.17 -10.61
N TYR A 25 4.21 -17.67 -11.01
CA TYR A 25 2.94 -16.95 -10.92
C TYR A 25 2.54 -16.66 -9.46
N GLU A 26 2.55 -17.66 -8.59
CA GLU A 26 2.20 -17.50 -7.16
C GLU A 26 3.13 -16.50 -6.48
N ASN A 27 4.44 -16.57 -6.75
CA ASN A 27 5.43 -15.63 -6.23
C ASN A 27 5.18 -14.21 -6.74
N SER A 28 4.86 -14.05 -8.03
CA SER A 28 4.51 -12.73 -8.60
C SER A 28 3.27 -12.14 -7.94
N ILE A 29 2.25 -12.96 -7.66
CA ILE A 29 1.02 -12.50 -6.97
C ILE A 29 1.31 -12.16 -5.52
N ALA A 30 2.09 -12.97 -4.81
CA ALA A 30 2.48 -12.71 -3.43
C ALA A 30 3.24 -11.38 -3.32
N TYR A 31 4.21 -11.16 -4.20
CA TYR A 31 4.96 -9.90 -4.27
C TYR A 31 4.06 -8.70 -4.57
N ALA A 32 3.15 -8.83 -5.55
CA ALA A 32 2.20 -7.76 -5.86
C ALA A 32 1.29 -7.42 -4.66
N LYS A 33 0.86 -8.43 -3.89
CA LYS A 33 0.05 -8.25 -2.69
C LYS A 33 0.82 -7.53 -1.59
N GLU A 34 2.07 -7.90 -1.36
CA GLU A 34 2.94 -7.26 -0.36
C GLU A 34 3.13 -5.78 -0.67
N ILE A 35 3.47 -5.45 -1.93
CA ILE A 35 3.61 -4.04 -2.36
C ILE A 35 2.30 -3.27 -2.20
N ALA A 36 1.17 -3.87 -2.60
CA ALA A 36 -0.13 -3.21 -2.47
C ALA A 36 -0.51 -2.94 -1.01
N GLU A 37 -0.18 -3.85 -0.10
CA GLU A 37 -0.40 -3.68 1.33
C GLU A 37 0.48 -2.58 1.91
N GLU A 38 1.78 -2.58 1.61
CA GLU A 38 2.72 -1.55 2.06
C GLU A 38 2.31 -0.15 1.57
N GLU A 39 2.01 -0.02 0.27
CA GLU A 39 1.55 1.25 -0.28
C GLU A 39 0.20 1.68 0.30
N GLY A 40 -0.70 0.73 0.52
CA GLY A 40 -2.01 0.97 1.11
C GLY A 40 -1.90 1.52 2.53
N LEU A 41 -1.06 0.90 3.36
CA LEU A 41 -0.77 1.34 4.72
C LEU A 41 -0.14 2.73 4.72
N LYS A 42 0.88 2.96 3.87
CA LYS A 42 1.55 4.27 3.76
C LYS A 42 0.56 5.38 3.36
N LYS A 43 -0.19 5.17 2.28
CA LYS A 43 -1.23 6.12 1.82
C LYS A 43 -2.29 6.35 2.88
N GLY A 44 -2.68 5.32 3.63
CA GLY A 44 -3.64 5.41 4.73
C GLY A 44 -3.11 6.27 5.88
N MET A 45 -1.86 6.06 6.28
CA MET A 45 -1.21 6.83 7.34
C MET A 45 -1.05 8.30 6.95
N GLU A 46 -0.55 8.60 5.74
CA GLU A 46 -0.41 9.97 5.24
C GLU A 46 -1.76 10.71 5.21
N LYS A 47 -2.82 10.05 4.71
CA LYS A 47 -4.18 10.61 4.72
C LYS A 47 -4.71 10.86 6.14
N GLY A 48 -4.43 9.94 7.07
CA GLY A 48 -4.83 10.06 8.47
C GLY A 48 -4.14 11.23 9.17
N GLU A 49 -2.83 11.36 9.01
CA GLU A 49 -2.05 12.48 9.55
C GLU A 49 -2.51 13.82 8.98
N TYR A 50 -2.73 13.89 7.67
CA TYR A 50 -3.23 15.11 7.02
C TYR A 50 -4.63 15.49 7.52
N LYS A 51 -5.57 14.52 7.62
CA LYS A 51 -6.91 14.79 8.15
C LYS A 51 -6.86 15.28 9.60
N LYS A 52 -6.04 14.66 10.44
CA LYS A 52 -5.84 15.09 11.83
C LYS A 52 -5.26 16.50 11.90
N ALA A 53 -4.32 16.85 11.01
CA ALA A 53 -3.78 18.21 10.94
C ALA A 53 -4.85 19.25 10.56
N LEU A 54 -5.76 18.91 9.65
CA LEU A 54 -6.91 19.76 9.31
C LEU A 54 -7.87 19.94 10.50
N ASP A 55 -8.20 18.86 11.19
CA ASP A 55 -9.09 18.91 12.37
C ASP A 55 -8.48 19.80 13.47
N ILE A 56 -7.18 19.64 13.75
CA ILE A 56 -6.47 20.49 14.73
C ILE A 56 -6.42 21.95 14.25
N ALA A 57 -6.13 22.20 12.98
CA ALA A 57 -6.09 23.56 12.43
C ALA A 57 -7.45 24.25 12.51
N LEU A 58 -8.53 23.52 12.29
CA LEU A 58 -9.90 24.04 12.41
C LEU A 58 -10.20 24.46 13.85
N GLU A 59 -9.86 23.63 14.85
CA GLU A 59 -10.03 23.98 16.26
C GLU A 59 -9.16 25.19 16.65
N MET A 60 -7.89 25.21 16.23
CA MET A 60 -7.02 26.38 16.46
C MET A 60 -7.56 27.66 15.82
N LYS A 61 -8.18 27.56 14.64
CA LYS A 61 -8.80 28.71 13.96
C LYS A 61 -10.03 29.20 14.73
N LYS A 62 -10.85 28.30 15.27
CA LYS A 62 -12.01 28.63 16.13
C LYS A 62 -11.57 29.34 17.42
N ASP A 63 -10.44 28.93 17.98
CA ASP A 63 -9.83 29.55 19.16
C ASP A 63 -9.16 30.91 18.86
N GLY A 64 -9.18 31.35 17.59
CA GLY A 64 -8.67 32.66 17.18
C GLY A 64 -7.15 32.73 17.06
N LEU A 65 -6.46 31.59 16.93
CA LEU A 65 -5.01 31.59 16.73
C LEU A 65 -4.64 32.23 15.37
N PRO A 66 -3.51 32.94 15.28
CA PRO A 66 -3.04 33.51 14.01
C PRO A 66 -2.76 32.41 12.96
N ILE A 67 -3.16 32.63 11.72
CA ILE A 67 -2.99 31.66 10.61
C ILE A 67 -1.52 31.25 10.44
N ALA A 68 -0.58 32.20 10.60
CA ALA A 68 0.85 31.91 10.54
C ALA A 68 1.32 30.93 11.64
N GLN A 69 0.71 31.01 12.83
CA GLN A 69 0.99 30.11 13.95
C GLN A 69 0.38 28.74 13.72
N ILE A 70 -0.86 28.68 13.21
CA ILE A 70 -1.53 27.43 12.83
C ILE A 70 -0.69 26.70 11.77
N SER A 71 -0.29 27.40 10.70
CA SER A 71 0.55 26.85 9.63
C SER A 71 1.86 26.28 10.14
N LYS A 72 2.51 26.96 11.10
CA LYS A 72 3.74 26.47 11.73
C LYS A 72 3.55 25.16 12.50
N PHE A 73 2.42 24.98 13.19
CA PHE A 73 2.18 23.80 14.03
C PHE A 73 1.58 22.62 13.28
N THR A 74 0.66 22.87 12.36
CA THR A 74 -0.02 21.80 11.61
C THR A 74 0.71 21.44 10.32
N LYS A 75 1.74 22.22 9.95
CA LYS A 75 2.49 22.11 8.69
C LYS A 75 1.61 22.26 7.43
N LEU A 76 0.38 22.73 7.59
CA LEU A 76 -0.51 23.07 6.49
C LEU A 76 -0.09 24.38 5.87
N SER A 77 -0.37 24.55 4.59
CA SER A 77 -0.21 25.84 3.93
C SER A 77 -1.23 26.85 4.47
N VAL A 78 -0.84 28.13 4.41
CA VAL A 78 -1.73 29.24 4.75
C VAL A 78 -3.04 29.17 3.95
N GLN A 79 -2.95 28.83 2.66
CA GLN A 79 -4.12 28.68 1.78
C GLN A 79 -5.08 27.58 2.22
N GLU A 80 -4.56 26.45 2.71
CA GLU A 80 -5.41 25.37 3.25
C GLU A 80 -6.14 25.84 4.52
N ILE A 81 -5.44 26.53 5.41
CA ILE A 81 -6.02 27.05 6.66
C ILE A 81 -7.04 28.16 6.41
N GLU A 82 -6.83 29.00 5.40
CA GLU A 82 -7.80 30.03 5.00
C GLU A 82 -9.10 29.43 4.50
N LYS A 83 -9.03 28.27 3.83
CA LYS A 83 -10.19 27.53 3.28
C LYS A 83 -10.94 26.66 4.30
N LEU A 84 -10.33 26.34 5.45
CA LEU A 84 -10.99 25.65 6.58
C LEU A 84 -12.10 26.50 7.20
#